data_AF-A0A0D6QI68-F1
#
_entry.id   AF-A0A0D6QI68-F1
#
_cell.length_a   1.000
_cell.length_b   1.000
_cell.length_c   1.000
_cell.angle_alpha   90.00
_cell.angle_beta   90.00
_cell.angle_gamma   90.00
#
_symmetry.space_group_name_H-M   'P 1'
#
loop_
_entity.id
_entity.type
_entity.pdbx_description
1 polymer ?
#
loop_
_entity_poly.entity_id
_entity_poly.type
_entity_poly.pdbx_seq_one_letter_code
_entity_poly.pdbx_strand_id
1 'polypeptide(L)'
;MPLRLLLGALLVLVPRLAFAGVTLHYEGTARTAAAAKAVLAAAVAFARGRGWPVSAGRNHVVLRPHARSEPIELRFEGRTLQPSSVKTQFAGVETHLAVVELLQRLDAELQSLTVEDDGGYWETGDRQALVAAFDEVDELLARELQKPGTSGPYRLPSGRIVDVIVGPVPREMRPLPVRRGGARREAS
;
A
#
# COMPACT_ATOMS: atom_id res chain seq x y z
N MET A 1 36.51 48.78 0.48
CA MET A 1 36.26 47.56 -0.32
C MET A 1 34.98 46.93 0.20
N PRO A 2 33.91 46.77 -0.59
CA PRO A 2 32.63 46.30 -0.05
C PRO A 2 32.62 44.77 0.10
N LEU A 3 32.16 44.35 1.27
CA LEU A 3 31.94 42.97 1.68
C LEU A 3 30.86 42.34 0.79
N ARG A 4 31.24 41.42 -0.11
CA ARG A 4 30.30 40.62 -0.90
C ARG A 4 29.71 39.53 0.01
N LEU A 5 28.43 39.66 0.34
CA LEU A 5 27.60 38.60 0.90
C LEU A 5 27.55 37.42 -0.09
N LEU A 6 28.26 36.34 0.24
CA LEU A 6 28.08 35.03 -0.39
C LEU A 6 26.79 34.43 0.15
N LEU A 7 25.67 34.69 -0.53
CA LEU A 7 24.46 33.90 -0.38
C LEU A 7 24.68 32.58 -1.13
N GLY A 8 25.40 31.65 -0.49
CA GLY A 8 25.55 30.29 -0.99
C GLY A 8 24.17 29.63 -1.00
N ALA A 9 23.67 29.33 -2.20
CA ALA A 9 22.45 28.55 -2.37
C ALA A 9 22.64 27.19 -1.69
N LEU A 10 22.04 27.02 -0.51
CA LEU A 10 21.89 25.72 0.11
C LEU A 10 20.88 24.95 -0.75
N LEU A 11 21.39 24.22 -1.74
CA LEU A 11 20.61 23.27 -2.50
C LEU A 11 20.24 22.13 -1.55
N VAL A 12 19.15 22.31 -0.79
CA VAL A 12 18.62 21.25 0.06
C VAL A 12 18.19 20.13 -0.89
N LEU A 13 18.98 19.06 -0.92
CA LEU A 13 18.73 17.88 -1.73
C LEU A 13 17.56 17.12 -1.10
N VAL A 14 16.34 17.63 -1.30
CA VAL A 14 15.11 16.98 -0.84
C VAL A 14 14.92 15.70 -1.67
N PRO A 15 14.80 14.53 -1.03
CA PRO A 15 14.59 13.29 -1.76
C PRO A 15 13.28 13.35 -2.55
N ARG A 16 13.34 13.00 -3.83
CA ARG A 16 12.13 12.80 -4.65
C ARG A 16 11.63 11.38 -4.40
N LEU A 17 10.38 11.27 -3.98
CA LEU A 17 9.68 10.01 -3.72
C LEU A 17 8.73 9.72 -4.88
N ALA A 18 8.76 8.49 -5.39
CA ALA A 18 7.78 8.01 -6.35
C ALA A 18 6.87 6.96 -5.68
N PHE A 19 5.56 7.13 -5.86
CA PHE A 19 4.52 6.20 -5.46
C PHE A 19 3.79 5.76 -6.74
N ALA A 20 4.07 4.55 -7.23
CA ALA A 20 3.40 3.97 -8.38
C ALA A 20 3.30 2.45 -8.23
N GLY A 21 2.16 1.87 -8.63
CA GLY A 21 1.98 0.43 -8.71
C GLY A 21 0.73 -0.06 -8.02
N VAL A 22 0.53 -1.39 -8.02
CA VAL A 22 -0.77 -2.02 -7.71
C VAL A 22 -1.27 -1.68 -6.30
N THR A 23 -2.26 -0.80 -6.26
CA THR A 23 -2.85 -0.19 -5.07
C THR A 23 -4.37 -0.21 -5.17
N LEU A 24 -5.04 -0.53 -4.06
CA LEU A 24 -6.48 -0.41 -3.91
C LEU A 24 -6.78 0.85 -3.10
N HIS A 25 -7.52 1.78 -3.67
CA HIS A 25 -8.06 2.96 -3.01
C HIS A 25 -9.51 2.71 -2.66
N TYR A 26 -9.94 3.12 -1.47
CA TYR A 26 -11.32 2.88 -1.04
C TYR A 26 -11.84 3.94 -0.07
N GLU A 27 -13.14 4.19 -0.16
CA GLU A 27 -13.93 5.02 0.74
C GLU A 27 -15.37 4.55 0.73
N GLY A 28 -16.19 4.96 1.70
CA GLY A 28 -17.58 4.50 1.72
C GLY A 28 -18.42 5.07 2.84
N THR A 29 -19.66 4.60 2.93
CA THR A 29 -20.61 4.99 3.96
C THR A 29 -21.36 3.78 4.49
N ALA A 30 -21.41 3.62 5.80
CA ALA A 30 -22.23 2.61 6.46
C ALA A 30 -23.69 3.06 6.54
N ARG A 31 -24.62 2.10 6.55
CA ARG A 31 -26.07 2.37 6.68
C ARG A 31 -26.43 3.05 8.00
N THR A 32 -25.73 2.71 9.08
CA THR A 32 -25.91 3.28 10.42
C THR A 32 -24.59 3.29 11.18
N ALA A 33 -24.52 4.00 12.31
CA ALA A 33 -23.34 3.95 13.19
C ALA A 33 -23.13 2.55 13.81
N ALA A 34 -24.20 1.77 14.00
CA ALA A 34 -24.10 0.37 14.41
C ALA A 34 -23.52 -0.51 13.29
N ALA A 35 -23.94 -0.28 12.03
CA ALA A 35 -23.38 -0.96 10.88
C ALA A 35 -21.88 -0.66 10.71
N ALA A 36 -21.43 0.57 10.94
CA ALA A 36 -20.00 0.91 10.93
C ALA A 36 -19.19 0.04 11.91
N LYS A 37 -19.71 -0.19 13.13
CA LYS A 37 -19.07 -1.09 14.10
C LYS A 37 -19.09 -2.54 13.64
N ALA A 38 -20.18 -2.99 13.02
CA ALA A 38 -20.29 -4.34 12.47
C ALA A 38 -19.30 -4.57 11.31
N VAL A 39 -19.12 -3.59 10.41
CA VAL A 39 -18.11 -3.62 9.34
C VAL A 39 -16.70 -3.78 9.92
N LEU A 40 -16.34 -3.00 10.95
CA LEU A 40 -15.04 -3.15 11.62
C LEU A 40 -14.88 -4.54 12.26
N ALA A 41 -15.93 -5.07 12.89
CA ALA A 41 -15.90 -6.40 13.49
C ALA A 41 -15.74 -7.51 12.43
N ALA A 42 -16.46 -7.40 11.31
CA ALA A 42 -16.37 -8.33 10.18
C ALA A 42 -14.96 -8.33 9.57
N ALA A 43 -14.36 -7.15 9.39
CA ALA A 43 -13.00 -7.01 8.90
C ALA A 43 -11.97 -7.65 9.84
N VAL A 44 -12.13 -7.49 11.16
CA VAL A 44 -11.29 -8.15 12.16
C VAL A 44 -11.45 -9.67 12.13
N ALA A 45 -12.68 -10.16 12.01
CA ALA A 45 -12.95 -11.60 11.91
C ALA A 45 -12.29 -12.20 10.67
N PHE A 46 -12.43 -11.54 9.51
CA PHE A 46 -11.79 -11.93 8.27
C PHE A 46 -10.26 -12.00 8.41
N ALA A 47 -9.65 -10.93 8.94
CA ALA A 47 -8.21 -10.85 9.14
C ALA A 47 -7.69 -11.96 10.08
N ARG A 48 -8.37 -12.20 11.21
CA ARG A 48 -8.01 -13.26 12.16
C ARG A 48 -8.13 -14.66 11.54
N GLY A 49 -9.17 -14.90 10.75
CA GLY A 49 -9.34 -16.17 10.01
C GLY A 49 -8.20 -16.45 9.02
N ARG A 50 -7.45 -15.42 8.62
CA ARG A 50 -6.27 -15.52 7.76
C ARG A 50 -4.94 -15.41 8.51
N GLY A 51 -4.97 -15.31 9.83
CA GLY A 51 -3.77 -15.11 10.65
C GLY A 51 -3.11 -13.74 10.46
N TRP A 52 -3.83 -12.75 9.92
CA TRP A 52 -3.30 -11.40 9.75
C TRP A 52 -3.22 -10.68 11.10
N PRO A 53 -2.10 -10.01 11.43
CA PRO A 53 -2.03 -9.16 12.61
C PRO A 53 -3.07 -8.02 12.54
N VAL A 54 -3.74 -7.80 13.67
CA VAL A 54 -4.80 -6.80 13.82
C VAL A 54 -4.46 -5.84 14.95
N SER A 55 -4.63 -4.54 14.71
CA SER A 55 -4.72 -3.51 15.74
C SER A 55 -6.08 -2.86 15.66
N ALA A 56 -6.85 -2.87 16.74
CA ALA A 56 -8.22 -2.33 16.76
C ALA A 56 -8.33 -1.22 17.80
N GLY A 57 -9.02 -0.14 17.43
CA GLY A 57 -9.47 0.92 18.31
C GLY A 57 -10.99 1.10 18.25
N ARG A 58 -11.49 2.19 18.84
CA ARG A 58 -12.94 2.42 18.98
C ARG A 58 -13.67 2.50 17.63
N ASN A 59 -13.14 3.28 16.70
CA ASN A 59 -13.74 3.54 15.38
C ASN A 59 -12.73 3.28 14.25
N HIS A 60 -11.68 2.51 14.51
CA HIS A 60 -10.69 2.20 13.48
C HIS A 60 -10.11 0.80 13.68
N VAL A 61 -9.73 0.13 12.58
CA VAL A 61 -8.92 -1.09 12.60
C VAL A 61 -7.80 -0.99 11.58
N VAL A 62 -6.66 -1.60 11.90
CA VAL A 62 -5.50 -1.74 11.04
C VAL A 62 -5.20 -3.22 10.88
N LEU A 63 -5.29 -3.72 9.65
CA LEU A 63 -5.06 -5.11 9.28
C LEU A 63 -3.75 -5.21 8.48
N ARG A 64 -2.96 -6.26 8.72
CA ARG A 64 -1.65 -6.43 8.05
C ARG A 64 -1.64 -7.73 7.25
N PRO A 65 -2.07 -7.71 5.97
CA PRO A 65 -2.23 -8.94 5.21
C PRO A 65 -0.91 -9.60 4.86
N HIS A 66 0.16 -8.82 4.67
CA HIS A 66 1.49 -9.36 4.38
C HIS A 66 2.62 -8.44 4.85
N ALA A 67 3.78 -9.01 5.20
CA ALA A 67 4.96 -8.25 5.63
C ALA A 67 5.53 -7.32 4.54
N ARG A 68 5.15 -7.55 3.28
CA ARG A 68 5.48 -6.72 2.11
C ARG A 68 4.28 -6.00 1.51
N SER A 69 3.13 -5.90 2.19
CA SER A 69 2.06 -4.98 1.77
C SER A 69 2.04 -3.75 2.66
N GLU A 70 1.34 -2.71 2.25
CA GLU A 70 0.85 -1.70 3.18
C GLU A 70 -0.22 -2.29 4.11
N PRO A 71 -0.49 -1.66 5.27
CA PRO A 71 -1.64 -2.03 6.09
C PRO A 71 -2.95 -1.63 5.42
N ILE A 72 -4.02 -2.37 5.71
CA ILE A 72 -5.39 -1.97 5.41
C ILE A 72 -5.88 -1.16 6.61
N GLU A 73 -6.22 0.10 6.41
CA GLU A 73 -6.78 0.96 7.45
C GLU A 73 -8.25 1.23 7.19
N LEU A 74 -9.12 0.80 8.11
CA LEU A 74 -10.53 1.13 8.08
C LEU A 74 -10.82 2.08 9.24
N ARG A 75 -11.22 3.31 8.95
CA ARG A 75 -11.53 4.33 9.95
C ARG A 75 -12.90 4.91 9.68
N PHE A 76 -13.79 4.85 10.68
CA PHE A 76 -15.10 5.48 10.60
C PHE A 76 -15.17 6.78 11.40
N GLU A 77 -15.74 7.80 10.78
CA GLU A 77 -16.21 9.01 11.45
C GLU A 77 -17.73 9.05 11.36
N GLY A 78 -18.39 8.66 12.46
CA GLY A 78 -19.82 8.39 12.45
C GLY A 78 -20.15 7.21 11.53
N ARG A 79 -20.68 7.51 10.34
CA ARG A 79 -21.05 6.54 9.30
C ARG A 79 -20.06 6.50 8.13
N THR A 80 -19.19 7.48 8.01
CA THR A 80 -18.31 7.64 6.86
C THR A 80 -17.03 6.84 7.06
N LEU A 81 -16.75 5.90 6.15
CA LEU A 81 -15.45 5.26 6.02
C LEU A 81 -14.51 6.26 5.35
N GLN A 82 -13.50 6.70 6.09
CA GLN A 82 -12.53 7.67 5.61
C GLN A 82 -11.72 7.09 4.44
N PRO A 83 -11.36 7.92 3.43
CA PRO A 83 -10.54 7.50 2.32
C PRO A 83 -9.22 6.89 2.80
N SER A 84 -8.87 5.75 2.22
CA SER A 84 -7.60 5.08 2.48
C SER A 84 -7.16 4.28 1.27
N SER A 85 -5.94 3.74 1.33
CA SER A 85 -5.44 2.86 0.30
C SER A 85 -4.47 1.83 0.82
N VAL A 86 -4.31 0.74 0.08
CA VAL A 86 -3.38 -0.35 0.39
C VAL A 86 -2.63 -0.79 -0.86
N LYS A 87 -1.33 -0.51 -0.88
CA LYS A 87 -0.41 -1.01 -1.90
C LYS A 87 -0.04 -2.46 -1.62
N THR A 88 -0.20 -3.29 -2.65
CA THR A 88 -0.01 -4.75 -2.59
C THR A 88 1.07 -5.25 -3.53
N GLN A 89 1.61 -4.41 -4.42
CA GLN A 89 2.59 -4.78 -5.46
C GLN A 89 3.74 -5.66 -4.96
N PHE A 90 4.27 -5.40 -3.76
CA PHE A 90 5.41 -6.15 -3.22
C PHE A 90 5.03 -7.45 -2.51
N ALA A 91 3.75 -7.68 -2.25
CA ALA A 91 3.21 -8.87 -1.58
C ALA A 91 2.68 -9.94 -2.54
N GLY A 92 2.50 -9.58 -3.82
CA GLY A 92 2.08 -10.49 -4.89
C GLY A 92 0.56 -10.60 -5.03
N VAL A 93 0.16 -11.25 -6.13
CA VAL A 93 -1.22 -11.36 -6.60
C VAL A 93 -2.15 -11.97 -5.55
N GLU A 94 -1.74 -13.03 -4.86
CA GLU A 94 -2.60 -13.67 -3.84
C GLU A 94 -2.93 -12.75 -2.66
N THR A 95 -1.98 -11.89 -2.26
CA THR A 95 -2.27 -10.89 -1.23
C THR A 95 -3.29 -9.88 -1.74
N HIS A 96 -3.13 -9.41 -2.97
CA HIS A 96 -4.06 -8.48 -3.60
C HIS A 96 -5.48 -9.05 -3.67
N LEU A 97 -5.63 -10.27 -4.18
CA LEU A 97 -6.92 -10.96 -4.26
C LEU A 97 -7.58 -11.12 -2.88
N ALA A 98 -6.80 -11.39 -1.84
CA ALA A 98 -7.33 -11.47 -0.48
C ALA A 98 -7.80 -10.11 0.07
N VAL A 99 -7.18 -8.99 -0.36
CA VAL A 99 -7.67 -7.65 -0.04
C VAL A 99 -8.96 -7.36 -0.81
N VAL A 100 -9.03 -7.69 -2.10
CA VAL A 100 -10.25 -7.54 -2.90
C VAL A 100 -11.41 -8.33 -2.28
N GLU A 101 -11.17 -9.59 -1.88
CA GLU A 101 -12.18 -10.42 -1.21
C GLU A 101 -12.67 -9.79 0.10
N LEU A 102 -11.78 -9.18 0.89
CA LEU A 102 -12.19 -8.43 2.08
C LEU A 102 -13.12 -7.29 1.67
N LEU A 103 -12.70 -6.44 0.73
CA LEU A 103 -13.46 -5.25 0.32
C LEU A 103 -14.84 -5.63 -0.26
N GLN A 104 -14.93 -6.69 -1.06
CA GLN A 104 -16.19 -7.23 -1.57
C GLN A 104 -17.13 -7.68 -0.45
N ARG A 105 -16.60 -8.31 0.61
CA ARG A 105 -17.42 -8.67 1.79
C ARG A 105 -17.89 -7.45 2.56
N LEU A 106 -17.08 -6.40 2.65
CA LEU A 106 -17.47 -5.16 3.34
C LEU A 106 -18.50 -4.36 2.54
N ASP A 107 -18.42 -4.37 1.21
CA ASP A 107 -19.38 -3.70 0.32
C ASP A 107 -20.83 -4.14 0.60
N ALA A 108 -21.05 -5.45 0.78
CA ALA A 108 -22.36 -6.00 1.09
C ALA A 108 -23.00 -5.44 2.38
N GLU A 109 -22.17 -5.02 3.35
CA GLU A 109 -22.58 -4.47 4.64
C GLU A 109 -22.68 -2.93 4.63
N LEU A 110 -22.05 -2.28 3.66
CA LEU A 110 -22.07 -0.83 3.50
C LEU A 110 -23.35 -0.36 2.80
N GLN A 111 -23.60 0.95 2.90
CA GLN A 111 -24.57 1.62 2.03
C GLN A 111 -23.93 1.92 0.67
N SER A 112 -22.65 2.30 0.70
CA SER A 112 -21.82 2.49 -0.50
C SER A 112 -20.36 2.19 -0.16
N LEU A 113 -19.66 1.56 -1.10
CA LEU A 113 -18.21 1.46 -1.13
C LEU A 113 -17.75 1.86 -2.53
N THR A 114 -16.86 2.84 -2.60
CA THR A 114 -16.11 3.15 -3.81
C THR A 114 -14.76 2.48 -3.69
N VAL A 115 -14.35 1.75 -4.72
CA VAL A 115 -13.01 1.17 -4.84
C VAL A 115 -12.45 1.53 -6.19
N GLU A 116 -11.21 2.00 -6.20
CA GLU A 116 -10.40 2.16 -7.42
C GLU A 116 -9.21 1.21 -7.30
N ASP A 117 -9.07 0.31 -8.27
CA ASP A 117 -8.01 -0.69 -8.31
C ASP A 117 -7.03 -0.42 -9.46
N ASP A 118 -5.81 0.00 -9.14
CA ASP A 118 -4.75 0.19 -10.15
C ASP A 118 -4.38 -1.12 -10.88
N GLY A 119 -4.70 -2.28 -10.28
CA GLY A 119 -4.55 -3.59 -10.91
C GLY A 119 -5.72 -4.00 -11.81
N GLY A 120 -6.83 -3.25 -11.78
CA GLY A 120 -8.04 -3.47 -12.59
C GLY A 120 -8.82 -4.75 -12.28
N TYR A 121 -8.47 -5.50 -11.23
CA TYR A 121 -9.12 -6.76 -10.91
C TYR A 121 -10.49 -6.54 -10.27
N TRP A 122 -10.64 -5.48 -9.45
CA TRP A 122 -11.90 -5.11 -8.84
C TRP A 122 -13.05 -4.99 -9.87
N GLU A 123 -12.78 -4.37 -11.01
CA GLU A 123 -13.76 -4.11 -12.06
C GLU A 123 -13.95 -5.30 -13.01
N THR A 124 -12.88 -6.04 -13.29
CA THR A 124 -12.86 -7.04 -14.37
C THR A 124 -12.97 -8.48 -13.89
N GLY A 125 -12.50 -8.78 -12.68
CA GLY A 125 -12.27 -10.15 -12.21
C GLY A 125 -11.20 -10.91 -13.01
N ASP A 126 -10.45 -10.25 -13.89
CA ASP A 126 -9.46 -10.89 -14.75
C ASP A 126 -8.13 -11.08 -14.03
N ARG A 127 -7.92 -12.30 -13.51
CA ARG A 127 -6.68 -12.66 -12.81
C ARG A 127 -5.46 -12.62 -13.73
N GLN A 128 -5.61 -12.90 -15.02
CA GLN A 128 -4.48 -12.89 -15.95
C GLN A 128 -4.03 -11.46 -16.23
N ALA A 129 -4.98 -10.54 -16.43
CA ALA A 129 -4.68 -9.11 -16.52
C ALA A 129 -4.00 -8.59 -15.25
N LEU A 130 -4.47 -9.00 -14.06
CA LEU A 130 -3.84 -8.63 -12.79
C LEU A 130 -2.39 -9.12 -12.70
N VAL A 131 -2.10 -10.37 -13.08
CA VAL A 131 -0.73 -10.90 -13.12
C VAL A 131 0.15 -10.05 -14.05
N ALA A 132 -0.35 -9.72 -15.25
CA ALA A 132 0.38 -8.89 -16.19
C ALA A 132 0.66 -7.48 -15.64
N ALA A 133 -0.29 -6.86 -14.94
CA ALA A 133 -0.12 -5.57 -14.29
C ALA A 133 0.96 -5.61 -13.18
N PHE A 134 1.01 -6.68 -12.40
CA PHE A 134 2.09 -6.90 -11.42
C PHE A 134 3.46 -7.01 -12.10
N ASP A 135 3.56 -7.80 -13.19
CA ASP A 135 4.81 -7.99 -13.92
C ASP A 135 5.30 -6.68 -14.56
N GLU A 136 4.40 -5.90 -15.17
CA GLU A 136 4.72 -4.60 -15.77
C GLU A 136 5.26 -3.60 -14.73
N VAL A 137 4.61 -3.51 -13.56
CA VAL A 137 5.06 -2.65 -12.45
C VAL A 137 6.40 -3.12 -11.89
N ASP A 138 6.60 -4.43 -11.72
CA ASP A 138 7.87 -4.99 -11.24
C ASP A 138 9.02 -4.69 -12.25
N GLU A 139 8.77 -4.78 -13.57
CA GLU A 139 9.74 -4.40 -14.60
C GLU A 139 10.06 -2.91 -14.60
N LEU A 140 9.05 -2.05 -14.51
CA LEU A 140 9.23 -0.60 -14.46
C LEU A 140 10.08 -0.22 -13.25
N LEU A 141 9.75 -0.77 -12.07
CA LEU A 141 10.51 -0.53 -10.86
C LEU A 141 11.95 -1.01 -11.00
N ALA A 142 12.18 -2.20 -11.57
CA ALA A 142 13.52 -2.72 -11.79
C ALA A 142 14.37 -1.77 -12.64
N ARG A 143 13.79 -1.17 -13.70
CA ARG A 143 14.45 -0.16 -14.55
C ARG A 143 14.76 1.12 -13.79
N GLU A 144 13.82 1.63 -12.98
CA GLU A 144 14.03 2.82 -12.15
C GLU A 144 15.16 2.64 -11.13
N LEU A 145 15.27 1.44 -10.55
CA LEU A 145 16.32 1.10 -9.59
C LEU A 145 17.72 0.90 -10.20
N GLN A 146 17.84 0.87 -11.54
CA GLN A 146 19.15 0.90 -12.22
C GLN A 146 19.73 2.32 -12.35
N LYS A 147 18.92 3.36 -12.13
CA LYS A 147 19.35 4.73 -12.32
C LYS A 147 20.33 5.16 -11.20
N PRO A 148 21.37 5.96 -11.51
CA PRO A 148 22.31 6.42 -10.49
C PRO A 148 21.62 7.19 -9.37
N GLY A 149 21.95 6.85 -8.11
CA GLY A 149 21.41 7.52 -6.94
C GLY A 149 19.98 7.14 -6.59
N THR A 150 19.40 6.12 -7.23
CA THR A 150 18.09 5.58 -6.84
C THR A 150 18.23 4.39 -5.91
N SER A 151 17.25 4.21 -5.02
CA SER A 151 17.18 3.07 -4.10
C SER A 151 15.75 2.82 -3.65
N GLY A 152 15.45 1.57 -3.26
CA GLY A 152 14.11 1.18 -2.82
C GLY A 152 13.88 -0.33 -2.96
N PRO A 153 12.68 -0.81 -2.57
CA PRO A 153 11.62 -0.05 -1.91
C PRO A 153 11.82 0.05 -0.38
N TYR A 154 11.25 1.10 0.22
CA TYR A 154 11.34 1.39 1.65
C TYR A 154 9.98 1.52 2.31
N ARG A 155 9.84 1.00 3.52
CA ARG A 155 8.70 1.20 4.40
C ARG A 155 8.92 2.43 5.28
N LEU A 156 7.93 3.32 5.30
CA LEU A 156 7.84 4.48 6.18
C LEU A 156 7.36 4.09 7.59
N PRO A 157 7.59 4.93 8.62
CA PRO A 157 7.02 4.71 9.96
C PRO A 157 5.49 4.55 9.99
N SER A 158 4.78 5.20 9.05
CA SER A 158 3.33 5.03 8.86
C SER A 158 2.93 3.64 8.37
N GLY A 159 3.89 2.82 7.93
CA GLY A 159 3.63 1.53 7.28
C GLY A 159 3.42 1.65 5.77
N ARG A 160 3.29 2.86 5.22
CA ARG A 160 3.27 3.11 3.77
C ARG A 160 4.61 2.73 3.13
N ILE A 161 4.59 2.44 1.84
CA ILE A 161 5.77 2.00 1.09
C ILE A 161 6.09 3.04 0.01
N VAL A 162 7.35 3.47 -0.01
CA VAL A 162 7.94 4.24 -1.10
C VAL A 162 8.66 3.26 -2.03
N ASP A 163 8.38 3.37 -3.33
CA ASP A 163 8.91 2.43 -4.31
C ASP A 163 10.36 2.76 -4.66
N VAL A 164 10.63 4.05 -4.90
CA VAL A 164 11.94 4.59 -5.27
C VAL A 164 12.21 5.91 -4.56
N ILE A 165 13.43 6.06 -4.07
CA ILE A 165 14.00 7.29 -3.53
C ILE A 165 15.18 7.70 -4.40
N VAL A 166 15.25 8.98 -4.78
CA VAL A 166 16.43 9.57 -5.41
C VAL A 166 17.19 10.39 -4.38
N GLY A 167 18.45 10.03 -4.11
CA GLY A 167 19.31 10.70 -3.14
C GLY A 167 19.41 9.97 -1.79
N PRO A 168 19.76 10.68 -0.70
CA PRO A 168 20.00 10.06 0.60
C PRO A 168 18.71 9.48 1.20
N VAL A 169 18.81 8.29 1.78
CA VAL A 169 17.69 7.60 2.43
C VAL A 169 17.56 8.04 3.90
N PRO A 170 16.40 8.58 4.33
CA PRO A 170 16.18 8.93 5.73
C PRO A 170 16.30 7.73 6.69
N ARG A 171 16.83 7.97 7.89
CA ARG A 171 17.19 6.91 8.85
C ARG A 171 16.00 6.15 9.42
N GLU A 172 14.82 6.75 9.41
CA GLU A 172 13.56 6.19 9.89
C GLU A 172 12.94 5.20 8.90
N MET A 173 13.36 5.24 7.63
CA MET A 173 12.89 4.31 6.62
C MET A 173 13.54 2.94 6.78
N ARG A 174 12.80 1.88 6.44
CA ARG A 174 13.27 0.50 6.56
C ARG A 174 13.16 -0.19 5.21
N PRO A 175 14.21 -0.85 4.70
CA PRO A 175 14.09 -1.61 3.46
C PRO A 175 13.02 -2.69 3.63
N LEU A 176 12.25 -2.96 2.57
CA LEU A 176 11.31 -4.08 2.62
C LEU A 176 12.06 -5.41 2.81
N PRO A 177 11.51 -6.36 3.58
CA PRO A 177 12.10 -7.69 3.72
C PRO A 177 12.26 -8.36 2.36
N VAL A 178 13.37 -9.06 2.11
CA VAL A 178 13.62 -9.78 0.84
C VAL A 178 12.47 -10.75 0.55
N ARG A 179 12.04 -10.87 -0.73
CA ARG A 179 11.07 -11.91 -1.15
C ARG A 179 11.67 -13.28 -0.79
N ARG A 180 11.17 -13.94 0.26
CA ARG A 180 11.52 -15.35 0.52
C ARG A 180 10.86 -16.19 -0.57
N GLY A 181 11.65 -16.76 -1.48
CA GLY A 181 11.15 -17.61 -2.57
C GLY A 181 11.69 -17.30 -3.97
N GLY A 182 12.50 -16.26 -4.16
CA GLY A 182 13.25 -16.05 -5.40
C GLY A 182 14.65 -16.64 -5.29
N ALA A 183 14.77 -17.97 -5.20
CA ALA A 183 16.05 -18.58 -5.52
C ALA A 183 16.43 -18.11 -6.93
N ARG A 184 17.67 -17.67 -7.09
CA ARG A 184 18.32 -17.48 -8.38
C ARG A 184 17.89 -18.63 -9.30
N ARG A 185 17.36 -18.31 -10.48
CA ARG A 185 17.64 -19.18 -11.63
C ARG A 185 19.14 -19.03 -11.88
N GLU A 186 19.93 -19.82 -11.18
CA GLU A 186 21.30 -20.07 -11.62
C GLU A 186 21.17 -20.81 -12.95
N ALA A 187 21.71 -20.18 -13.99
CA ALA A 187 21.76 -20.73 -15.32
C ALA A 187 22.39 -22.13 -15.28
N SER A 188 21.65 -23.11 -15.79
CA SER A 188 22.25 -24.31 -16.39
C SER A 188 22.72 -23.98 -17.80
#